data_AF-A0A0Q5JGB7-F1
#
_entry.id   AF-A0A0Q5JGB7-F1
#
_cell.length_a   1.000
_cell.length_b   1.000
_cell.length_c   1.000
_cell.angle_alpha   90.00
_cell.angle_beta   90.00
_cell.angle_gamma   90.00
#
_symmetry.space_group_name_H-M   'P 1'
#
loop_
_entity.id
_entity.type
_entity.pdbx_description
1 polymer ?
#
loop_
_entity_poly.entity_id
_entity_poly.type
_entity_poly.pdbx_seq_one_letter_code
_entity_poly.pdbx_strand_id
1 'polypeptide(L)'
;MSEVYGSTRGPYLERRGTLRDLGAREFARGEVTFDEDGAPVTYTVEPGDVEAVIAERFCAYPTLGPMNHVRTIQPEQVLWLTPDPDTPWVPYFAPEDAPAGFEQIPYQQAIESAGRAVDAGDVDTVQAVWNDTLKAMFVNQNTIDAVQKVVDSGDLDALRQLFS
;
A
#
# COMPACT_ATOMS: atom_id res chain seq x y z
N MET A 1 14.99 10.41 9.95
CA MET A 1 14.21 9.17 9.71
C MET A 1 12.98 9.59 8.94
N SER A 2 12.59 8.86 7.90
CA SER A 2 11.36 9.11 7.16
C SER A 2 10.27 8.22 7.74
N GLU A 3 9.13 8.80 8.08
CA GLU A 3 8.03 8.10 8.73
C GLU A 3 6.71 8.28 8.00
N VAL A 4 5.92 7.22 7.85
CA VAL A 4 4.56 7.29 7.33
C VAL A 4 3.57 7.40 8.49
N TYR A 5 2.68 8.37 8.40
CA TYR A 5 1.63 8.62 9.37
C TYR A 5 0.27 8.51 8.71
N GLY A 6 -0.71 7.99 9.47
CA GLY A 6 -2.11 8.25 9.18
C GLY A 6 -2.37 9.76 9.24
N SER A 7 -2.97 10.29 8.19
CA SER A 7 -3.35 11.70 8.11
C SER A 7 -4.52 11.97 9.06
N THR A 8 -4.54 13.16 9.65
CA THR A 8 -5.74 13.63 10.39
C THR A 8 -6.93 13.93 9.47
N ARG A 9 -6.74 13.85 8.15
CA ARG A 9 -7.75 14.14 7.11
C ARG A 9 -8.58 12.92 6.68
N GLY A 10 -8.40 11.75 7.29
CA GLY A 10 -9.11 10.52 6.93
C GLY A 10 -8.17 9.42 6.44
N PRO A 11 -8.55 8.58 5.46
CA PRO A 11 -7.82 7.37 5.09
C PRO A 11 -6.56 7.65 4.25
N TYR A 12 -5.85 8.75 4.49
CA TYR A 12 -4.70 9.15 3.71
C TYR A 12 -3.42 8.86 4.48
N LEU A 13 -2.40 8.38 3.78
CA LEU A 13 -1.06 8.23 4.35
C LEU A 13 -0.19 9.40 3.91
N GLU A 14 0.55 9.98 4.85
CA GLU A 14 1.54 11.01 4.55
C GLU A 14 2.91 10.52 5.01
N ARG A 15 3.88 10.54 4.10
CA ARG A 15 5.28 10.36 4.46
C ARG A 15 5.89 11.70 4.88
N ARG A 16 6.44 11.74 6.10
CA ARG A 16 7.17 12.89 6.63
C ARG A 16 8.66 12.58 6.70
N GLY A 17 9.48 13.54 6.29
CA GLY A 17 10.92 13.39 6.20
C GLY A 17 11.35 12.66 4.93
N THR A 18 12.57 12.92 4.48
CA THR A 18 13.09 12.46 3.19
C THR A 18 13.57 11.01 3.26
N LEU A 19 13.10 10.17 2.34
CA LEU A 19 13.69 8.86 2.08
C LEU A 19 15.12 9.03 1.57
N ARG A 20 16.02 8.14 1.99
CA ARG A 20 17.41 8.18 1.56
C ARG A 20 17.83 6.78 1.20
N ASP A 21 18.24 6.55 -0.03
CA ASP A 21 18.89 5.29 -0.38
C ASP A 21 20.33 5.28 0.17
N LEU A 22 20.57 4.50 1.21
CA LEU A 22 21.90 4.28 1.79
C LEU A 22 22.73 3.24 1.01
N GLY A 23 22.23 2.78 -0.14
CA GLY A 23 22.87 1.82 -1.03
C GLY A 23 22.48 0.37 -0.74
N ALA A 24 22.58 -0.45 -1.80
CA ALA A 24 22.38 -1.89 -1.73
C ALA A 24 23.28 -2.54 -0.69
N ARG A 25 22.72 -3.50 0.07
CA ARG A 25 23.41 -4.21 1.16
C ARG A 25 22.93 -5.65 1.26
N GLU A 26 23.61 -6.45 2.08
CA GLU A 26 23.12 -7.79 2.42
C GLU A 26 21.68 -7.71 2.91
N PHE A 27 20.80 -8.55 2.36
CA PHE A 27 19.36 -8.58 2.64
C PHE A 27 18.55 -7.33 2.22
N ALA A 28 19.13 -6.43 1.41
CA ALA A 28 18.39 -5.37 0.72
C ALA A 28 19.09 -4.97 -0.58
N ARG A 29 19.14 -5.90 -1.54
CA ARG A 29 19.86 -5.79 -2.82
C ARG A 29 19.00 -5.37 -3.99
N GLY A 30 17.68 -5.52 -3.86
CA GLY A 30 16.68 -5.07 -4.82
C GLY A 30 16.92 -3.71 -5.48
N GLU A 31 16.41 -3.62 -6.70
CA GLU A 31 16.48 -2.44 -7.55
C GLU A 31 15.59 -1.32 -6.98
N VAL A 32 16.05 -0.07 -7.12
CA VAL A 32 15.32 1.14 -6.68
C VAL A 32 15.04 2.02 -7.87
N THR A 33 13.82 2.54 -7.93
CA THR A 33 13.48 3.64 -8.84
C THR A 33 13.47 4.97 -8.09
N PHE A 34 13.72 6.04 -8.82
CA PHE A 34 13.79 7.40 -8.30
C PHE A 34 12.86 8.31 -9.08
N ASP A 35 12.30 9.31 -8.42
CA ASP A 35 11.58 10.41 -9.08
C ASP A 35 12.55 11.41 -9.72
N GLU A 36 11.98 12.47 -10.32
CA GLU A 36 12.75 13.54 -10.98
C GLU A 36 13.66 14.31 -10.02
N ASP A 37 13.33 14.33 -8.73
CA ASP A 37 14.12 14.98 -7.67
C ASP A 37 15.17 14.05 -7.05
N GLY A 38 15.23 12.79 -7.50
CA GLY A 38 16.15 11.77 -7.02
C GLY A 38 15.74 11.12 -5.70
N ALA A 39 14.47 11.24 -5.29
CA ALA A 39 13.93 10.57 -4.12
C ALA A 39 13.54 9.12 -4.47
N PRO A 40 13.81 8.12 -3.61
CA PRO A 40 13.36 6.74 -3.83
C PRO A 40 11.83 6.64 -3.90
N VAL A 41 11.31 5.98 -4.94
CA VAL A 41 9.86 5.82 -5.17
C VAL A 41 9.42 4.37 -5.02
N THR A 42 10.09 3.44 -5.70
CA THR A 42 9.79 2.01 -5.59
C THR A 42 11.04 1.17 -5.34
N TYR A 43 10.82 -0.04 -4.82
CA TYR A 43 11.83 -1.04 -4.56
C TYR A 43 11.38 -2.41 -5.07
N THR A 44 12.14 -3.04 -5.96
CA THR A 44 11.84 -4.40 -6.44
C THR A 44 12.58 -5.41 -5.57
N VAL A 45 11.84 -6.25 -4.85
CA VAL A 45 12.39 -7.21 -3.87
C VAL A 45 13.19 -8.29 -4.59
N GLU A 46 14.44 -8.52 -4.19
CA GLU A 46 15.25 -9.64 -4.65
C GLU A 46 15.12 -10.87 -3.74
N PRO A 47 15.38 -12.09 -4.26
CA PRO A 47 15.50 -13.29 -3.44
C PRO A 47 16.50 -13.11 -2.28
N GLY A 48 16.01 -13.31 -1.07
CA GLY A 48 16.82 -13.17 0.15
C GLY A 48 16.80 -11.78 0.78
N ASP A 49 16.07 -10.82 0.21
CA ASP A 49 15.84 -9.55 0.89
C ASP A 49 14.94 -9.73 2.13
N VAL A 50 15.17 -8.88 3.13
CA VAL A 50 14.45 -8.87 4.40
C VAL A 50 13.85 -7.49 4.62
N GLU A 51 12.54 -7.43 4.85
CA GLU A 51 11.77 -6.19 4.96
C GLU A 51 12.39 -5.16 5.92
N ALA A 52 12.83 -5.61 7.10
CA ALA A 52 13.47 -4.73 8.08
C ALA A 52 14.76 -4.09 7.55
N VAL A 53 15.55 -4.84 6.76
CA VAL A 53 16.82 -4.34 6.20
C VAL A 53 16.59 -3.44 4.99
N ILE A 54 15.52 -3.70 4.21
CA ILE A 54 15.04 -2.79 3.17
C ILE A 54 14.62 -1.46 3.81
N ALA A 55 13.80 -1.50 4.86
CA ALA A 55 13.38 -0.32 5.61
C ALA A 55 14.59 0.48 6.16
N GLU A 56 15.59 -0.20 6.72
CA GLU A 56 16.84 0.43 7.17
C GLU A 56 17.64 1.07 6.02
N ARG A 57 17.72 0.42 4.85
CA ARG A 57 18.37 0.97 3.66
C ARG A 57 17.78 2.32 3.28
N PHE A 58 16.46 2.48 3.40
CA PHE A 58 15.77 3.73 3.04
C PHE A 58 15.55 4.70 4.19
N CYS A 59 15.91 4.32 5.41
CA CYS A 59 15.51 5.00 6.64
C CYS A 59 13.97 5.20 6.71
N ALA A 60 13.22 4.20 6.24
CA ALA A 60 11.77 4.23 6.06
C ALA A 60 11.06 3.46 7.18
N TYR A 61 10.34 4.16 8.04
CA TYR A 61 9.50 3.58 9.09
C TYR A 61 8.03 3.98 8.90
N PRO A 62 7.03 3.26 9.45
CA PRO A 62 7.06 1.86 9.87
C PRO A 62 7.09 0.87 8.69
N THR A 63 7.01 -0.44 8.98
CA THR A 63 7.15 -1.62 8.08
C THR A 63 6.47 -1.49 6.71
N LEU A 64 7.21 -1.83 5.65
CA LEU A 64 6.85 -1.66 4.24
C LEU A 64 5.73 -2.60 3.77
N GLY A 65 5.59 -3.79 4.38
CA GLY A 65 4.63 -4.82 3.97
C GLY A 65 3.19 -4.35 4.06
N PRO A 66 2.68 -3.96 5.25
CA PRO A 66 1.31 -3.48 5.39
C PRO A 66 1.00 -2.26 4.50
N MET A 67 1.97 -1.38 4.26
CA MET A 67 1.81 -0.22 3.36
C MET A 67 1.57 -0.65 1.91
N ASN A 68 2.16 -1.78 1.51
CA ASN A 68 2.01 -2.44 0.21
C ASN A 68 1.06 -3.64 0.29
N HIS A 69 0.04 -3.55 1.15
CA HIS A 69 -1.08 -4.51 1.25
C HIS A 69 -0.68 -5.98 1.36
N VAL A 70 0.47 -6.26 1.96
CA VAL A 70 0.97 -7.63 2.17
C VAL A 70 1.39 -7.87 3.62
N ARG A 71 1.22 -9.11 4.05
CA ARG A 71 1.77 -9.58 5.34
C ARG A 71 3.27 -9.84 5.28
N THR A 72 3.74 -10.28 4.12
CA THR A 72 5.12 -10.72 3.89
C THR A 72 5.49 -10.35 2.47
N ILE A 73 6.63 -9.67 2.30
CA ILE A 73 7.18 -9.35 0.99
C ILE A 73 7.64 -10.62 0.26
N GLN A 74 7.51 -10.64 -1.06
CA GLN A 74 7.96 -11.75 -1.91
C GLN A 74 8.98 -11.28 -2.93
N PRO A 75 9.89 -12.16 -3.42
CA PRO A 75 10.75 -11.83 -4.54
C PRO A 75 9.94 -11.34 -5.76
N GLU A 76 10.53 -10.44 -6.53
CA GLU A 76 9.95 -9.78 -7.71
C GLU A 76 8.78 -8.82 -7.40
N GLN A 77 8.33 -8.75 -6.15
CA GLN A 77 7.33 -7.77 -5.74
C GLN A 77 7.92 -6.34 -5.81
N VAL A 78 7.14 -5.42 -6.38
CA VAL A 78 7.46 -4.00 -6.37
C VAL A 78 6.81 -3.36 -5.16
N LEU A 79 7.61 -2.82 -4.24
CA LEU A 79 7.16 -2.08 -3.08
C LEU A 79 7.18 -0.58 -3.40
N TRP A 80 6.05 0.09 -3.21
CA TRP A 80 5.97 1.53 -3.09
C TRP A 80 6.65 1.96 -1.79
N LEU A 81 7.46 3.02 -1.88
CA LEU A 81 8.12 3.63 -0.73
C LEU A 81 7.44 4.94 -0.35
N THR A 82 6.93 5.68 -1.31
CA THR A 82 6.31 7.00 -1.10
C THR A 82 4.85 6.96 -1.50
N PRO A 83 3.90 6.96 -0.53
CA PRO A 83 2.49 7.08 -0.85
C PRO A 83 2.18 8.50 -1.34
N ASP A 84 1.28 8.61 -2.32
CA ASP A 84 0.64 9.85 -2.72
C ASP A 84 -0.29 10.33 -1.57
N PRO A 85 -0.04 11.50 -0.96
CA PRO A 85 -0.83 12.00 0.15
C PRO A 85 -2.26 12.42 -0.21
N ASP A 86 -2.59 12.47 -1.51
CA ASP A 86 -3.92 12.83 -2.00
C ASP A 86 -4.75 11.60 -2.45
N THR A 87 -4.13 10.42 -2.46
CA THR A 87 -4.80 9.14 -2.74
C THR A 87 -5.12 8.40 -1.43
N PRO A 88 -6.37 7.99 -1.19
CA PRO A 88 -6.75 7.21 -0.01
C PRO A 88 -6.04 5.86 0.00
N TRP A 89 -5.93 5.28 1.18
CA TRP A 89 -5.28 4.01 1.44
C TRP A 89 -6.20 3.14 2.28
N VAL A 90 -6.29 1.86 1.90
CA VAL A 90 -7.09 0.86 2.59
C VAL A 90 -6.19 0.05 3.52
N PRO A 91 -6.44 -0.01 4.85
CA PRO A 91 -5.51 -0.71 5.72
C PRO A 91 -5.50 -2.21 5.50
N TYR A 92 -4.33 -2.85 5.44
CA TYR A 92 -4.25 -4.30 5.17
C TYR A 92 -4.93 -5.18 6.24
N PHE A 93 -4.88 -4.82 7.53
CA PHE A 93 -5.36 -5.72 8.59
C PHE A 93 -6.85 -5.60 8.87
N ALA A 94 -7.39 -4.38 8.93
CA ALA A 94 -8.80 -4.10 9.13
C ALA A 94 -9.08 -2.60 8.88
N PRO A 95 -10.30 -2.22 8.50
CA PRO A 95 -10.72 -0.82 8.53
C PRO A 95 -10.46 -0.15 9.90
N GLU A 96 -10.13 1.13 9.92
CA GLU A 96 -9.87 1.87 11.18
C GLU A 96 -11.09 1.89 12.11
N ASP A 97 -12.28 1.81 11.53
CA ASP A 97 -13.58 1.82 12.17
C ASP A 97 -14.18 0.41 12.34
N ALA A 98 -13.36 -0.64 12.17
CA ALA A 98 -13.79 -2.02 12.32
C ALA A 98 -14.36 -2.28 13.72
N PRO A 99 -15.55 -2.88 13.84
CA PRO A 99 -16.14 -3.22 15.13
C PRO A 99 -15.38 -4.35 15.82
N ALA A 100 -15.60 -4.52 17.12
CA ALA A 100 -15.11 -5.69 17.85
C ALA A 100 -15.63 -6.99 17.22
N GLY A 101 -14.75 -7.97 17.02
CA GLY A 101 -15.09 -9.23 16.36
C GLY A 101 -15.07 -9.16 14.82
N PHE A 102 -14.44 -8.14 14.24
CA PHE A 102 -14.28 -8.02 12.78
C PHE A 102 -13.66 -9.27 12.15
N GLU A 103 -14.28 -9.73 11.06
CA GLU A 103 -13.85 -10.88 10.28
C GLU A 103 -12.64 -10.50 9.40
N GLN A 104 -11.46 -10.54 10.00
CA GLN A 104 -10.21 -10.13 9.36
C GLN A 104 -9.82 -10.99 8.14
N ILE A 105 -10.05 -12.31 8.21
CA ILE A 105 -9.62 -13.23 7.15
C ILE A 105 -10.33 -12.93 5.81
N PRO A 106 -11.67 -12.85 5.76
CA PRO A 106 -12.38 -12.47 4.52
C PRO A 106 -11.95 -11.11 3.98
N TYR A 107 -11.69 -10.14 4.86
CA TYR A 107 -11.23 -8.81 4.47
C TYR A 107 -9.86 -8.86 3.78
N GLN A 108 -8.88 -9.54 4.38
CA GLN A 108 -7.54 -9.67 3.80
C GLN A 108 -7.55 -10.42 2.46
N GLN A 109 -8.36 -11.47 2.35
CA GLN A 109 -8.54 -12.19 1.09
C GLN A 109 -9.08 -11.29 -0.02
N ALA A 110 -10.00 -10.38 0.32
CA ALA A 110 -10.54 -9.43 -0.64
C ALA A 110 -9.51 -8.35 -1.02
N ILE A 111 -8.73 -7.81 -0.06
CA ILE A 111 -7.63 -6.88 -0.35
C ILE A 111 -6.59 -7.52 -1.28
N GLU A 112 -6.11 -8.73 -0.96
CA GLU A 112 -5.14 -9.45 -1.78
C GLU A 112 -5.70 -9.82 -3.16
N SER A 113 -7.02 -10.04 -3.27
CA SER A 113 -7.67 -10.27 -4.55
C SER A 113 -7.76 -8.99 -5.39
N ALA A 114 -8.06 -7.85 -4.77
CA ALA A 114 -8.04 -6.56 -5.44
C ALA A 114 -6.62 -6.21 -5.90
N GLY A 115 -5.61 -6.36 -5.04
CA GLY A 115 -4.20 -6.11 -5.40
C GLY A 115 -3.74 -6.93 -6.61
N ARG A 116 -4.02 -8.23 -6.63
CA ARG A 116 -3.74 -9.09 -7.80
C ARG A 116 -4.43 -8.63 -9.08
N ALA A 117 -5.67 -8.15 -8.98
CA ALA A 117 -6.40 -7.63 -10.13
C ALA A 117 -5.80 -6.29 -10.62
N VAL A 118 -5.40 -5.41 -9.70
CA VAL A 118 -4.67 -4.18 -10.03
C VAL A 118 -3.36 -4.48 -10.75
N ASP A 119 -2.56 -5.41 -10.23
CA ASP A 119 -1.27 -5.80 -10.84
C ASP A 119 -1.45 -6.37 -12.25
N ALA A 120 -2.57 -7.06 -12.49
CA ALA A 120 -2.96 -7.58 -13.81
C ALA A 120 -3.59 -6.53 -14.74
N GLY A 121 -3.90 -5.32 -14.24
CA GLY A 121 -4.61 -4.28 -14.98
C GLY A 121 -6.12 -4.55 -15.16
N ASP A 122 -6.71 -5.45 -14.37
CA ASP A 122 -8.11 -5.85 -14.43
C ASP A 122 -8.98 -4.95 -13.53
N VAL A 123 -9.29 -3.75 -14.06
CA VAL A 123 -10.09 -2.73 -13.35
C VAL A 123 -11.50 -3.22 -13.02
N ASP A 124 -12.12 -4.02 -13.90
CA ASP A 124 -13.48 -4.53 -13.69
C ASP A 124 -13.53 -5.44 -12.45
N THR A 125 -12.54 -6.32 -12.29
CA THR A 125 -12.44 -7.17 -11.09
C THR A 125 -12.17 -6.34 -9.84
N VAL A 126 -11.34 -5.30 -9.91
CA VAL A 126 -11.10 -4.40 -8.76
C VAL A 126 -12.40 -3.72 -8.32
N GLN A 127 -13.17 -3.21 -9.28
CA GLN A 127 -14.47 -2.60 -9.03
C GLN A 127 -15.46 -3.59 -8.42
N ALA A 128 -15.51 -4.82 -8.92
CA ALA A 128 -16.38 -5.87 -8.36
C ALA A 128 -15.99 -6.23 -6.92
N VAL A 129 -14.70 -6.46 -6.64
CA VAL A 129 -14.21 -6.78 -5.28
C VAL A 129 -14.53 -5.65 -4.31
N TRP A 130 -14.33 -4.39 -4.71
CA TRP A 130 -14.70 -3.25 -3.89
C TRP A 130 -16.20 -3.19 -3.62
N ASN A 131 -17.02 -3.16 -4.68
CA ASN A 131 -18.46 -2.90 -4.57
C ASN A 131 -19.22 -4.05 -3.89
N ASP A 132 -18.84 -5.29 -4.17
CA ASP A 132 -19.58 -6.48 -3.75
C ASP A 132 -19.09 -7.05 -2.41
N THR A 133 -17.84 -6.74 -2.01
CA THR A 133 -17.22 -7.31 -0.81
C THR A 133 -16.69 -6.26 0.15
N LEU A 134 -15.66 -5.50 -0.25
CA LEU A 134 -14.91 -4.65 0.69
C LEU A 134 -15.74 -3.48 1.22
N LYS A 135 -16.48 -2.79 0.35
CA LYS A 135 -17.23 -1.57 0.69
C LYS A 135 -18.17 -1.76 1.89
N ALA A 136 -18.84 -2.90 1.97
CA ALA A 136 -19.78 -3.22 3.05
C ALA A 136 -19.08 -3.49 4.41
N MET A 137 -17.75 -3.62 4.42
CA MET A 137 -16.95 -3.86 5.62
C MET A 137 -16.51 -2.55 6.31
N PHE A 138 -16.71 -1.40 5.67
CA PHE A 138 -16.45 -0.07 6.24
C PHE A 138 -17.75 0.53 6.79
N VAL A 139 -17.64 1.36 7.83
CA VAL A 139 -18.78 2.06 8.46
C VAL A 139 -18.74 3.56 8.14
N ASN A 140 -17.55 4.13 8.00
CA ASN A 140 -17.30 5.54 7.79
C ASN A 140 -17.57 5.91 6.32
N GLN A 141 -18.66 6.64 6.11
CA GLN A 141 -19.07 7.05 4.77
C GLN A 141 -18.04 7.93 4.06
N ASN A 142 -17.28 8.76 4.77
CA ASN A 142 -16.25 9.59 4.15
C ASN A 142 -15.10 8.73 3.58
N THR A 143 -14.75 7.65 4.28
CA THR A 143 -13.76 6.68 3.77
C THR A 143 -14.31 5.95 2.56
N ILE A 144 -15.56 5.48 2.63
CA ILE A 144 -16.23 4.81 1.51
C ILE A 144 -16.26 5.70 0.27
N ASP A 145 -16.66 6.97 0.42
CA ASP A 145 -16.78 7.90 -0.69
C ASP A 145 -15.42 8.25 -1.31
N ALA A 146 -14.39 8.42 -0.47
CA ALA A 146 -13.03 8.69 -0.93
C ALA A 146 -12.46 7.51 -1.72
N VAL A 147 -12.60 6.29 -1.19
CA VAL A 147 -12.14 5.07 -1.85
C VAL A 147 -12.95 4.81 -3.13
N GLN A 148 -14.27 4.94 -3.09
CA GLN A 148 -15.14 4.77 -4.26
C GLN A 148 -14.73 5.71 -5.39
N LYS A 149 -14.41 6.97 -5.10
CA LYS A 149 -13.99 7.94 -6.11
C LYS A 149 -12.75 7.47 -6.88
N VAL A 150 -11.81 6.81 -6.21
CA VAL A 150 -10.62 6.25 -6.86
C VAL A 150 -10.95 4.96 -7.62
N VAL A 151 -11.79 4.10 -7.05
CA VAL A 151 -12.25 2.88 -7.73
C VAL A 151 -13.01 3.20 -9.02
N ASP A 152 -13.83 4.25 -9.01
CA ASP A 152 -14.60 4.72 -10.15
C ASP A 152 -13.74 5.44 -11.21
N SER A 153 -12.57 5.98 -10.83
CA SER A 153 -11.68 6.63 -11.79
C SER A 153 -11.02 5.60 -12.73
N GLY A 154 -10.83 4.37 -12.26
CA GLY A 154 -10.14 3.31 -12.99
C GLY A 154 -8.65 3.59 -13.22
N ASP A 155 -8.08 4.59 -12.55
CA ASP A 155 -6.67 4.94 -12.67
C ASP A 155 -5.82 3.86 -11.98
N LEU A 156 -5.05 3.12 -12.77
CA LEU A 156 -4.25 2.00 -12.27
C LEU A 156 -3.19 2.43 -11.26
N ASP A 157 -2.61 3.63 -11.38
CA ASP A 157 -1.59 4.06 -10.43
C ASP A 157 -2.21 4.42 -9.08
N ALA A 158 -3.38 5.05 -9.08
CA ALA A 158 -4.13 5.31 -7.86
C ALA A 158 -4.70 4.01 -7.24
N LEU A 159 -5.17 3.08 -8.07
CA LEU A 159 -5.64 1.76 -7.64
C LEU A 159 -4.51 0.90 -7.06
N ARG A 160 -3.28 1.03 -7.57
CA ARG A 160 -2.10 0.37 -6.98
C ARG A 160 -1.92 0.82 -5.55
N GLN A 161 -1.76 2.11 -5.30
CA GLN A 161 -1.64 2.59 -3.92
C GLN A 161 -2.80 2.13 -3.01
N LEU A 162 -4.01 2.04 -3.57
CA LEU A 162 -5.20 1.64 -2.83
C LEU A 162 -5.19 0.16 -2.40
N PHE A 163 -4.61 -0.75 -3.19
CA PHE A 163 -4.75 -2.21 -3.00
C PHE A 163 -3.48 -3.08 -3.20
N SER A 164 -2.39 -2.53 -3.76
CA SER A 164 -1.13 -3.21 -4.12
C SER A 164 0.10 -2.46 -3.63
#